data_AF-A0AAJ2EJY6-F1
#
_entry.id   AF-A0AAJ2EJY6-F1
#
_cell.length_a   1.000
_cell.length_b   1.000
_cell.length_c   1.000
_cell.angle_alpha   90.00
_cell.angle_beta   90.00
_cell.angle_gamma   90.00
#
_symmetry.space_group_name_H-M   'P 1'
#
loop_
_entity.id
_entity.type
_entity.pdbx_description
1 polymer ?
#
loop_
_entity_poly.entity_id
_entity_poly.type
_entity_poly.pdbx_seq_one_letter_code
_entity_poly.pdbx_strand_id
1 'polypeptide(L)'
;MSPDEASTIGFDIGWDFARFGRPMDAAAHDLDLLTEYAAGREHFLVAQHRPDRFVSKWLQLRVNAFKRRRILSADVDPAYLKKIDCETCPITLMTLMHGALCDSDWSVDRIYNDGAYARGNLVVMSVRANRAKGAKDYGDVALLASETANGQTEDAERKNLSKREWSRLRCVMVGAADVSDAAPTLTPLLTRIPEDSRAPLYYVLQQMLLQSVTRASARNRLVKALNRVQPSYERCLGLRFAAERLSVLLKTSDYPYHALDDELFQRQLRCWFVDIPRTHVPELLGLCASHGAYRCEPTLPAAWSVETHGRF
;
A
#
# COMPACT_ATOMS: atom_id res chain seq x y z
N MET A 1 26.19 5.86 -6.29
CA MET A 1 26.87 5.09 -5.24
C MET A 1 28.37 5.32 -5.36
N SER A 2 28.99 5.96 -4.38
CA SER A 2 30.46 5.92 -4.30
C SER A 2 30.91 4.49 -3.95
N PRO A 3 32.11 4.05 -4.35
CA PRO A 3 32.65 2.75 -3.94
C PRO A 3 32.60 2.53 -2.42
N ASP A 4 32.80 3.59 -1.64
CA ASP A 4 32.82 3.55 -0.17
C ASP A 4 31.43 3.30 0.43
N GLU A 5 30.37 3.89 -0.14
CA GLU A 5 28.99 3.65 0.28
C GLU A 5 28.56 2.21 -0.01
N ALA A 6 28.94 1.69 -1.18
CA ALA A 6 28.68 0.30 -1.57
C ALA A 6 29.32 -0.68 -0.59
N SER A 7 30.59 -0.42 -0.26
CA SER A 7 31.37 -1.22 0.66
C SER A 7 30.77 -1.21 2.06
N THR A 8 30.34 -0.05 2.54
CA THR A 8 29.70 0.09 3.87
C THR A 8 28.38 -0.68 3.95
N ILE A 9 27.52 -0.54 2.93
CA ILE A 9 26.24 -1.28 2.88
C ILE A 9 26.50 -2.79 2.77
N GLY A 10 27.48 -3.19 1.96
CA GLY A 10 27.87 -4.58 1.80
C GLY A 10 28.34 -5.22 3.11
N PHE A 11 29.21 -4.50 3.84
CA PHE A 11 29.68 -4.84 5.17
C PHE A 11 28.51 -5.09 6.13
N ASP A 12 27.60 -4.12 6.28
CA ASP A 12 26.49 -4.23 7.22
C ASP A 12 25.58 -5.42 6.90
N ILE A 13 25.31 -5.67 5.62
CA ILE A 13 24.46 -6.78 5.18
C ILE A 13 25.13 -8.12 5.47
N GLY A 14 26.40 -8.29 5.09
CA GLY A 14 27.15 -9.53 5.34
C GLY A 14 27.22 -9.86 6.84
N TRP A 15 27.54 -8.86 7.65
CA TRP A 15 27.61 -8.98 9.11
C TRP A 15 26.28 -9.34 9.75
N ASP A 16 25.18 -8.71 9.34
CA ASP A 16 23.87 -9.04 9.90
C ASP A 16 23.45 -10.48 9.55
N PHE A 17 23.72 -10.96 8.34
CA PHE A 17 23.45 -12.37 8.00
C PHE A 17 24.25 -13.33 8.88
N ALA A 18 25.52 -13.03 9.15
CA ALA A 18 26.35 -13.82 10.05
C ALA A 18 25.80 -13.80 11.49
N ARG A 19 25.45 -12.62 12.00
CA ARG A 19 24.88 -12.41 13.36
C ARG A 19 23.57 -13.18 13.56
N PHE A 20 22.69 -13.19 12.56
CA PHE A 20 21.42 -13.92 12.57
C PHE A 20 21.54 -15.40 12.14
N GLY A 21 22.75 -15.88 11.83
CA GLY A 21 22.97 -17.27 11.40
C GLY A 21 22.22 -17.64 10.12
N ARG A 22 21.92 -16.68 9.25
CA ARG A 22 21.25 -16.93 7.97
C ARG A 22 22.30 -17.26 6.92
N PRO A 23 22.21 -18.41 6.24
CA PRO A 23 23.17 -18.75 5.21
C PRO A 23 23.03 -17.80 4.01
N MET A 24 24.16 -17.35 3.50
CA MET A 24 24.26 -16.75 2.17
C MET A 24 24.74 -17.82 1.18
N ASP A 25 24.02 -17.96 0.07
CA ASP A 25 24.38 -18.85 -1.04
C ASP A 25 25.27 -18.12 -2.04
N ALA A 26 26.43 -18.70 -2.37
CA ALA A 26 27.38 -18.15 -3.33
C ALA A 26 26.80 -18.01 -4.75
N ALA A 27 25.86 -18.88 -5.15
CA ALA A 27 25.19 -18.77 -6.45
C ALA A 27 24.18 -17.61 -6.49
N ALA A 28 23.73 -17.16 -5.32
CA ALA A 28 22.66 -16.19 -5.19
C ALA A 28 23.11 -14.81 -4.71
N HIS A 29 24.32 -14.62 -4.18
CA HIS A 29 24.74 -13.35 -3.56
C HIS A 29 26.01 -12.77 -4.21
N ASP A 30 26.14 -11.45 -4.15
CA ASP A 30 27.29 -10.73 -4.69
C ASP A 30 28.56 -11.04 -3.87
N LEU A 31 29.72 -11.03 -4.53
CA LEU A 31 31.00 -11.40 -3.91
C LEU A 31 31.34 -10.52 -2.69
N ASP A 32 31.03 -9.22 -2.77
CA ASP A 32 31.27 -8.28 -1.66
C ASP A 32 30.45 -8.70 -0.43
N LEU A 33 29.19 -9.10 -0.60
CA LEU A 33 28.35 -9.59 0.50
C LEU A 33 28.88 -10.90 1.09
N LEU A 34 29.35 -11.82 0.25
CA LEU A 34 29.91 -13.10 0.68
C LEU A 34 31.20 -12.93 1.48
N THR A 35 32.05 -11.99 1.06
CA THR A 35 33.31 -11.66 1.74
C THR A 35 33.03 -11.15 3.15
N GLU A 36 32.10 -10.21 3.27
CA GLU A 36 31.74 -9.61 4.55
C GLU A 36 30.96 -10.58 5.45
N TYR A 37 30.14 -11.45 4.86
CA TYR A 37 29.50 -12.56 5.57
C TYR A 37 30.53 -13.54 6.16
N ALA A 38 31.57 -13.90 5.39
CA ALA A 38 32.64 -14.79 5.87
C ALA A 38 33.41 -14.15 7.04
N ALA A 39 33.82 -12.88 6.91
CA ALA A 39 34.44 -12.13 8.00
C ALA A 39 33.55 -12.06 9.24
N GLY A 40 32.25 -11.80 9.06
CA GLY A 40 31.27 -11.82 10.13
C GLY A 40 31.13 -13.20 10.78
N ARG A 41 31.22 -14.31 10.03
CA ARG A 41 31.15 -15.68 10.56
C ARG A 41 32.39 -16.06 11.38
N GLU A 42 33.56 -15.56 11.02
CA GLU A 42 34.78 -15.73 11.82
C GLU A 42 34.70 -14.95 13.12
N HIS A 43 34.09 -13.75 13.09
CA HIS A 43 33.87 -12.93 14.28
C HIS A 43 32.77 -13.50 15.19
N PHE A 44 31.60 -13.83 14.63
CA PHE A 44 30.48 -14.46 15.31
C PHE A 44 30.58 -15.98 15.18
N LEU A 45 31.42 -16.60 16.01
CA LEU A 45 31.63 -18.06 16.06
C LEU A 45 30.32 -18.86 16.13
N VAL A 46 29.28 -18.28 16.73
CA VAL A 46 27.91 -18.79 16.74
C VAL A 46 26.91 -17.67 16.43
N ALA A 47 25.74 -18.05 15.90
CA ALA A 47 24.65 -17.11 15.66
C ALA A 47 24.21 -16.47 16.98
N GLN A 48 24.14 -15.15 17.01
CA GLN A 48 23.78 -14.37 18.20
C GLN A 48 22.27 -14.25 18.36
N HIS A 49 21.52 -14.36 17.26
CA HIS A 49 20.07 -14.21 17.23
C HIS A 49 19.42 -15.23 16.30
N ARG A 50 18.21 -15.66 16.64
CA ARG A 50 17.35 -16.44 15.75
C ARG A 50 16.36 -15.51 15.05
N PRO A 51 16.39 -15.36 13.72
CA PRO A 51 15.50 -14.45 13.03
C PRO A 51 14.08 -15.01 13.00
N ASP A 52 13.11 -14.17 13.34
CA ASP A 52 11.71 -14.43 13.04
C ASP A 52 11.42 -14.15 11.55
N ARG A 53 10.14 -14.23 11.15
CA ARG A 53 9.73 -13.97 9.75
C ARG A 53 10.01 -12.53 9.30
N PHE A 54 9.92 -11.56 10.21
CA PHE A 54 10.09 -10.14 9.88
C PHE A 54 11.57 -9.81 9.72
N VAL A 55 12.43 -10.28 10.63
CA VAL A 55 13.89 -10.17 10.48
C VAL A 55 14.34 -10.89 9.21
N SER A 56 13.84 -12.10 8.97
CA SER A 56 14.15 -12.88 7.76
C SER A 56 13.80 -12.13 6.47
N LYS A 57 12.66 -11.41 6.44
CA LYS A 57 12.26 -10.61 5.29
C LYS A 57 13.05 -9.33 5.17
N TRP A 58 13.32 -8.65 6.27
CA TRP A 58 14.14 -7.45 6.29
C TRP A 58 15.53 -7.72 5.71
N LEU A 59 16.20 -8.80 6.14
CA LEU A 59 17.45 -9.27 5.55
C LEU A 59 17.33 -9.53 4.04
N GLN A 60 16.24 -10.18 3.62
CA GLN A 60 15.96 -10.41 2.20
C GLN A 60 15.78 -9.10 1.42
N LEU A 61 15.08 -8.11 1.99
CA LEU A 61 14.88 -6.79 1.37
C LEU A 61 16.20 -6.05 1.20
N ARG A 62 17.11 -6.11 2.19
CA ARG A 62 18.44 -5.48 2.09
C ARG A 62 19.26 -6.05 0.93
N VAL A 63 19.33 -7.37 0.81
CA VAL A 63 20.00 -8.02 -0.33
C VAL A 63 19.32 -7.64 -1.65
N ASN A 64 17.99 -7.64 -1.69
CA ASN A 64 17.22 -7.28 -2.88
C ASN A 64 17.42 -5.82 -3.32
N ALA A 65 17.59 -4.91 -2.36
CA ALA A 65 17.86 -3.51 -2.60
C ALA A 65 19.29 -3.32 -3.12
N PHE A 66 20.27 -3.92 -2.45
CA PHE A 66 21.69 -3.89 -2.84
C PHE A 66 21.90 -4.38 -4.28
N LYS A 67 21.41 -5.58 -4.62
CA LYS A 67 21.49 -6.14 -5.98
C LYS A 67 20.90 -5.25 -7.07
N ARG A 68 19.83 -4.52 -6.72
CA ARG A 68 19.13 -3.62 -7.66
C ARG A 68 19.71 -2.20 -7.62
N ARG A 69 20.76 -1.96 -6.84
CA ARG A 69 21.34 -0.64 -6.54
C ARG A 69 20.29 0.37 -6.08
N ARG A 70 19.35 -0.10 -5.27
CA ARG A 70 18.25 0.70 -4.69
C ARG A 70 18.51 0.98 -3.23
N ILE A 71 18.01 2.13 -2.78
CA ILE A 71 18.03 2.56 -1.39
C ILE A 71 17.06 1.71 -0.58
N LEU A 72 17.55 1.17 0.54
CA LEU A 72 16.69 0.74 1.64
C LEU A 72 16.84 1.76 2.76
N SER A 73 15.77 2.49 3.03
CA SER A 73 15.75 3.54 4.04
C SER A 73 15.96 2.95 5.43
N ALA A 74 16.70 3.65 6.29
CA ALA A 74 17.07 3.17 7.63
C ALA A 74 15.86 2.92 8.55
N ASP A 75 14.73 3.58 8.27
CA ASP A 75 13.46 3.43 8.98
C ASP A 75 12.61 2.22 8.51
N VAL A 76 13.10 1.46 7.54
CA VAL A 76 12.57 0.15 7.13
C VAL A 76 13.31 -0.93 7.91
N ASP A 77 12.77 -1.25 9.07
CA ASP A 77 13.27 -2.26 10.00
C ASP A 77 12.22 -3.38 10.25
N PRO A 78 12.54 -4.45 11.00
CA PRO A 78 11.57 -5.50 11.32
C PRO A 78 10.31 -5.00 12.05
N ALA A 79 10.43 -3.94 12.86
CA ALA A 79 9.28 -3.35 13.57
C ALA A 79 8.32 -2.67 12.59
N TYR A 80 8.85 -1.99 11.58
CA TYR A 80 8.07 -1.42 10.49
C TYR A 80 7.38 -2.50 9.66
N LEU A 81 8.07 -3.59 9.31
CA LEU A 81 7.46 -4.71 8.59
C LEU A 81 6.30 -5.34 9.39
N LYS A 82 6.42 -5.40 10.71
CA LYS A 82 5.34 -5.84 11.60
C LYS A 82 4.17 -4.85 11.62
N LYS A 83 4.45 -3.54 11.56
CA LYS A 83 3.42 -2.49 11.52
C LYS A 83 2.57 -2.57 10.26
N ILE A 84 3.18 -2.82 9.10
CA ILE A 84 2.46 -2.90 7.81
C ILE A 84 1.93 -4.30 7.48
N ASP A 85 2.11 -5.26 8.40
CA ASP A 85 1.65 -6.62 8.23
C ASP A 85 0.12 -6.71 8.13
N CYS A 86 -0.37 -7.70 7.40
CA CYS A 86 -1.80 -7.97 7.30
C CYS A 86 -2.06 -9.46 7.14
N GLU A 87 -3.15 -9.94 7.73
CA GLU A 87 -3.53 -11.36 7.64
C GLU A 87 -4.16 -11.71 6.29
N THR A 88 -4.78 -10.73 5.64
CA THR A 88 -5.50 -10.89 4.38
C THR A 88 -4.92 -9.94 3.35
N CYS A 89 -4.56 -10.47 2.18
CA CYS A 89 -4.00 -9.66 1.10
C CYS A 89 -5.00 -8.56 0.70
N PRO A 90 -4.59 -7.27 0.66
CA PRO A 90 -5.50 -6.19 0.28
C PRO A 90 -5.93 -6.27 -1.20
N ILE A 91 -5.21 -7.05 -2.02
CA ILE A 91 -5.48 -7.16 -3.45
C ILE A 91 -6.38 -8.37 -3.72
N THR A 92 -5.92 -9.57 -3.36
CA THR A 92 -6.61 -10.82 -3.67
C THR A 92 -7.66 -11.23 -2.63
N LEU A 93 -7.63 -10.60 -1.44
CA LEU A 93 -8.45 -10.97 -0.28
C LEU A 93 -8.23 -12.41 0.23
N MET A 94 -7.16 -13.07 -0.20
CA MET A 94 -6.74 -14.37 0.33
C MET A 94 -6.02 -14.18 1.66
N THR A 95 -6.22 -15.12 2.58
CA THR A 95 -5.39 -15.22 3.80
C THR A 95 -3.94 -15.46 3.41
N LEU A 96 -3.03 -14.67 3.98
CA LEU A 96 -1.60 -14.75 3.69
C LEU A 96 -0.97 -15.93 4.45
N MET A 97 -0.28 -16.77 3.69
CA MET A 97 0.54 -17.87 4.21
C MET A 97 1.98 -17.40 4.40
N HIS A 98 2.77 -18.16 5.17
CA HIS A 98 4.15 -17.79 5.48
C HIS A 98 5.08 -18.96 5.18
N GLY A 99 5.77 -18.89 4.04
CA GLY A 99 6.77 -19.89 3.65
C GLY A 99 6.16 -21.22 3.18
N ALA A 100 4.93 -21.19 2.66
CA ALA A 100 4.29 -22.36 2.05
C ALA A 100 4.71 -22.53 0.57
N LEU A 101 5.49 -21.59 0.03
CA LEU A 101 5.94 -21.52 -1.37
C LEU A 101 4.79 -21.52 -2.38
N CYS A 102 3.69 -20.87 -2.01
CA CYS A 102 2.47 -20.80 -2.80
C CYS A 102 2.04 -19.35 -3.12
N ASP A 103 1.00 -19.19 -3.93
CA ASP A 103 0.55 -17.89 -4.42
C ASP A 103 -0.04 -16.97 -3.34
N SER A 104 -0.50 -17.54 -2.23
CA SER A 104 -0.95 -16.78 -1.05
C SER A 104 0.17 -16.44 -0.08
N ASP A 105 1.42 -16.81 -0.37
CA ASP A 105 2.53 -16.45 0.51
C ASP A 105 2.67 -14.93 0.65
N TRP A 106 3.02 -14.53 1.86
CA TRP A 106 3.29 -13.17 2.27
C TRP A 106 4.51 -12.58 1.54
N SER A 107 4.27 -11.47 0.85
CA SER A 107 5.25 -10.75 0.05
C SER A 107 5.24 -9.27 0.37
N VAL A 108 6.40 -8.62 0.29
CA VAL A 108 6.56 -7.17 0.48
C VAL A 108 7.04 -6.59 -0.84
N ASP A 109 6.34 -5.57 -1.33
CA ASP A 109 6.67 -4.91 -2.60
C ASP A 109 6.59 -3.39 -2.51
N ARG A 110 7.26 -2.72 -3.46
CA ARG A 110 7.20 -1.27 -3.62
C ARG A 110 6.01 -0.88 -4.48
N ILE A 111 5.14 0.00 -3.99
CA ILE A 111 3.99 0.51 -4.77
C ILE A 111 4.46 1.45 -5.89
N TYR A 112 5.53 2.19 -5.66
CA TYR A 112 6.25 2.99 -6.66
C TYR A 112 7.58 2.32 -6.99
N ASN A 113 7.68 1.75 -8.18
CA ASN A 113 8.86 0.98 -8.62
C ASN A 113 10.11 1.82 -8.72
N ASP A 114 9.95 3.13 -8.95
CA ASP A 114 11.05 4.08 -9.02
C ASP A 114 11.36 4.78 -7.71
N GLY A 115 10.72 4.36 -6.62
CA GLY A 115 11.09 4.78 -5.27
C GLY A 115 12.05 3.81 -4.58
N ALA A 116 12.67 4.30 -3.52
CA ALA A 116 13.41 3.50 -2.54
C ALA A 116 12.50 2.46 -1.84
N TYR A 117 13.11 1.47 -1.21
CA TYR A 117 12.45 0.69 -0.16
C TYR A 117 12.34 1.59 1.07
N ALA A 118 11.23 2.32 1.16
CA ALA A 118 11.00 3.34 2.18
C ALA A 118 9.60 3.22 2.75
N ARG A 119 9.38 3.81 3.94
CA ARG A 119 8.07 3.85 4.56
C ARG A 119 7.03 4.48 3.62
N GLY A 120 5.84 3.89 3.63
CA GLY A 120 4.73 4.28 2.78
C GLY A 120 4.86 3.85 1.31
N ASN A 121 6.07 3.54 0.84
CA ASN A 121 6.27 2.91 -0.47
C ASN A 121 6.15 1.38 -0.39
N LEU A 122 6.24 0.78 0.80
CA LEU A 122 6.15 -0.67 0.97
C LEU A 122 4.74 -1.10 1.34
N VAL A 123 4.28 -2.18 0.69
CA VAL A 123 3.02 -2.85 0.99
C VAL A 123 3.22 -4.35 1.11
N VAL A 124 2.48 -4.94 2.05
CA VAL A 124 2.31 -6.40 2.16
C VAL A 124 1.17 -6.85 1.24
N MET A 125 1.46 -7.84 0.39
CA MET A 125 0.48 -8.49 -0.48
C MET A 125 0.84 -9.96 -0.72
N SER A 126 -0.02 -10.70 -1.42
CA SER A 126 0.29 -12.08 -1.79
C SER A 126 1.33 -12.14 -2.90
N VAL A 127 2.09 -13.24 -2.98
CA VAL A 127 3.01 -13.51 -4.09
C VAL A 127 2.30 -13.40 -5.44
N ARG A 128 1.04 -13.86 -5.56
CA ARG A 128 0.22 -13.70 -6.77
C ARG A 128 0.05 -12.25 -7.19
N ALA A 129 -0.35 -11.38 -6.26
CA ALA A 129 -0.53 -9.95 -6.53
C ALA A 129 0.79 -9.27 -6.90
N ASN A 130 1.87 -9.61 -6.17
CA ASN A 130 3.19 -9.05 -6.45
C ASN A 130 3.71 -9.47 -7.84
N ARG A 131 3.59 -10.76 -8.20
CA ARG A 131 3.97 -11.26 -9.53
C ARG A 131 3.17 -10.60 -10.65
N ALA A 132 1.85 -10.44 -10.47
CA ALA A 132 1.00 -9.80 -11.46
C ALA A 132 1.36 -8.31 -11.63
N LYS A 133 1.57 -7.57 -10.53
CA LYS A 133 2.06 -6.20 -10.57
C LYS A 133 3.38 -6.13 -11.34
N GLY A 134 4.39 -6.88 -10.92
CA GLY A 134 5.72 -6.85 -11.51
C GLY A 134 6.26 -5.43 -11.61
N ALA A 135 6.72 -5.04 -12.80
CA ALA A 135 7.26 -3.71 -13.07
C ALA A 135 6.21 -2.66 -13.48
N LYS A 136 4.91 -3.00 -13.48
CA LYS A 136 3.84 -2.08 -13.88
C LYS A 136 3.77 -0.87 -12.98
N ASP A 137 3.57 0.30 -13.57
CA ASP A 137 3.33 1.54 -12.85
C ASP A 137 1.83 1.74 -12.55
N TYR A 138 1.47 2.90 -12.00
CA TYR A 138 0.08 3.20 -11.70
C TYR A 138 -0.80 3.29 -12.96
N GLY A 139 -0.28 3.86 -14.05
CA GLY A 139 -1.00 4.03 -15.31
C GLY A 139 -1.35 2.68 -15.94
N ASP A 140 -0.37 1.77 -16.00
CA ASP A 140 -0.56 0.39 -16.44
C ASP A 140 -1.65 -0.32 -15.63
N VAL A 141 -1.58 -0.19 -14.31
CA VAL A 141 -2.54 -0.82 -13.39
C VAL A 141 -3.94 -0.19 -13.51
N ALA A 142 -4.02 1.12 -13.73
CA ALA A 142 -5.28 1.82 -13.95
C ALA A 142 -5.95 1.38 -15.25
N LEU A 143 -5.16 1.18 -16.32
CA LEU A 143 -5.64 0.68 -17.60
C LEU A 143 -6.20 -0.74 -17.47
N LEU A 144 -5.46 -1.64 -16.81
CA LEU A 144 -5.90 -3.02 -16.57
C LEU A 144 -7.16 -3.09 -15.70
N ALA A 145 -7.29 -2.19 -14.72
CA ALA A 145 -8.49 -2.05 -13.91
C ALA A 145 -9.73 -1.61 -14.74
N SER A 146 -9.53 -0.86 -15.83
CA SER A 146 -10.62 -0.47 -16.74
C SER A 146 -10.93 -1.49 -17.84
N GLU A 147 -9.91 -2.10 -18.44
CA GLU A 147 -10.02 -2.89 -19.68
C GLU A 147 -10.36 -4.37 -19.46
N THR A 148 -10.21 -4.91 -18.25
CA THR A 148 -10.43 -6.35 -18.02
C THR A 148 -11.94 -6.69 -18.10
N ALA A 149 -12.44 -6.95 -19.30
CA ALA A 149 -13.69 -7.65 -19.57
C ALA A 149 -13.60 -8.39 -20.92
N ASN A 150 -13.59 -9.72 -20.82
CA ASN A 150 -13.94 -10.77 -21.81
C ASN A 150 -12.78 -11.69 -22.23
N GLY A 151 -12.90 -12.97 -21.83
CA GLY A 151 -12.28 -14.08 -22.55
C GLY A 151 -11.03 -14.74 -21.96
N GLN A 152 -10.70 -14.50 -20.68
CA GLN A 152 -9.62 -15.28 -20.05
C GLN A 152 -10.17 -16.63 -19.58
N THR A 153 -9.46 -17.72 -19.94
CA THR A 153 -9.72 -19.06 -19.43
C THR A 153 -9.45 -19.11 -17.91
N GLU A 154 -10.09 -20.03 -17.19
CA GLU A 154 -9.92 -20.17 -15.71
C GLU A 154 -8.44 -20.26 -15.28
N ASP A 155 -7.58 -20.86 -16.11
CA ASP A 155 -6.15 -20.98 -15.86
C ASP A 155 -5.36 -19.68 -16.08
N ALA A 156 -5.83 -18.79 -16.96
CA ALA A 156 -5.29 -17.44 -17.11
C ALA A 156 -5.70 -16.54 -15.93
N GLU A 157 -6.93 -16.70 -15.41
CA GLU A 157 -7.39 -16.00 -14.20
C GLU A 157 -6.69 -16.48 -12.92
N ARG A 158 -6.26 -17.76 -12.86
CA ARG A 158 -5.43 -18.24 -11.74
C ARG A 158 -4.06 -17.56 -11.70
N LYS A 159 -3.45 -17.33 -12.88
CA LYS A 159 -2.13 -16.69 -13.01
C LYS A 159 -2.18 -15.16 -13.03
N ASN A 160 -3.35 -14.57 -13.27
CA ASN A 160 -3.51 -13.12 -13.42
C ASN A 160 -4.51 -12.56 -12.38
N LEU A 161 -4.58 -11.24 -12.25
CA LEU A 161 -5.57 -10.60 -11.39
C LEU A 161 -6.88 -10.37 -12.15
N SER A 162 -8.01 -10.57 -11.47
CA SER A 162 -9.33 -10.17 -11.97
C SER A 162 -9.47 -8.65 -12.03
N LYS A 163 -10.48 -8.15 -12.74
CA LYS A 163 -10.79 -6.69 -12.80
C LYS A 163 -10.87 -6.06 -11.41
N ARG A 164 -11.55 -6.73 -10.47
CA ARG A 164 -11.71 -6.23 -9.09
C ARG A 164 -10.37 -6.17 -8.36
N GLU A 165 -9.52 -7.17 -8.56
CA GLU A 165 -8.19 -7.20 -7.94
C GLU A 165 -7.25 -6.15 -8.54
N TRP A 166 -7.28 -5.94 -9.86
CA TRP A 166 -6.59 -4.80 -10.49
C TRP A 166 -7.08 -3.46 -9.93
N SER A 167 -8.38 -3.28 -9.76
CA SER A 167 -8.93 -2.06 -9.18
C SER A 167 -8.52 -1.87 -7.70
N ARG A 168 -8.36 -2.94 -6.92
CA ARG A 168 -7.80 -2.87 -5.56
C ARG A 168 -6.31 -2.51 -5.58
N LEU A 169 -5.55 -3.09 -6.50
CA LEU A 169 -4.14 -2.74 -6.66
C LEU A 169 -3.98 -1.27 -7.05
N ARG A 170 -4.82 -0.77 -7.95
CA ARG A 170 -4.91 0.66 -8.28
C ARG A 170 -5.17 1.50 -7.02
N CYS A 171 -6.09 1.08 -6.15
CA CYS A 171 -6.36 1.80 -4.89
C CYS A 171 -5.11 1.88 -4.01
N VAL A 172 -4.35 0.79 -3.89
CA VAL A 172 -3.12 0.74 -3.09
C VAL A 172 -2.00 1.58 -3.72
N MET A 173 -1.90 1.63 -5.05
CA MET A 173 -0.87 2.37 -5.77
C MET A 173 -1.18 3.85 -5.98
N VAL A 174 -2.39 4.32 -5.66
CA VAL A 174 -2.77 5.74 -5.90
C VAL A 174 -1.85 6.73 -5.20
N GLY A 175 -1.31 6.37 -4.03
CA GLY A 175 -0.37 7.20 -3.28
C GLY A 175 1.00 7.34 -3.92
N ALA A 176 1.31 6.49 -4.91
CA ALA A 176 2.53 6.56 -5.71
C ALA A 176 2.35 7.41 -6.98
N ALA A 177 1.11 7.72 -7.36
CA ALA A 177 0.85 8.47 -8.57
C ALA A 177 1.06 9.97 -8.30
N ASP A 178 1.85 10.62 -9.16
CA ASP A 178 1.91 12.07 -9.24
C ASP A 178 0.71 12.57 -10.05
N VAL A 179 -0.47 12.49 -9.43
CA VAL A 179 -1.72 12.84 -10.10
C VAL A 179 -1.90 14.35 -10.04
N SER A 180 -1.38 15.03 -11.06
CA SER A 180 -1.67 16.45 -11.31
C SER A 180 -3.15 16.70 -11.60
N ASP A 181 -3.89 15.67 -12.01
CA ASP A 181 -5.35 15.67 -12.19
C ASP A 181 -6.08 15.09 -10.96
N ALA A 182 -7.16 15.72 -10.52
CA ALA A 182 -7.98 15.20 -9.43
C ALA A 182 -8.83 13.99 -9.87
N ALA A 183 -9.18 13.86 -11.15
CA ALA A 183 -10.11 12.85 -11.65
C ALA A 183 -9.71 11.39 -11.33
N PRO A 184 -8.44 10.95 -11.44
CA PRO A 184 -8.04 9.58 -11.11
C PRO A 184 -8.21 9.24 -9.62
N THR A 185 -8.26 10.26 -8.76
CA THR A 185 -8.45 10.10 -7.31
C THR A 185 -9.92 10.00 -6.90
N LEU A 186 -10.86 10.32 -7.79
CA LEU A 186 -12.31 10.26 -7.57
C LEU A 186 -12.89 8.89 -7.95
N THR A 187 -12.25 7.82 -7.48
CA THR A 187 -12.66 6.45 -7.73
C THR A 187 -13.14 5.74 -6.46
N PRO A 188 -13.88 4.63 -6.57
CA PRO A 188 -14.24 3.81 -5.43
C PRO A 188 -13.00 3.29 -4.71
N LEU A 189 -12.97 3.41 -3.38
CA LEU A 189 -11.97 2.75 -2.54
C LEU A 189 -12.37 1.28 -2.36
N LEU A 190 -11.74 0.37 -3.09
CA LEU A 190 -12.15 -1.04 -3.15
C LEU A 190 -11.39 -1.97 -2.20
N THR A 191 -10.45 -1.43 -1.42
CA THR A 191 -9.70 -2.16 -0.40
C THR A 191 -9.17 -1.21 0.67
N ARG A 192 -8.69 -1.75 1.80
CA ARG A 192 -8.01 -0.98 2.82
C ARG A 192 -6.68 -0.43 2.28
N ILE A 193 -6.42 0.86 2.49
CA ILE A 193 -5.10 1.44 2.23
C ILE A 193 -4.12 1.03 3.35
N PRO A 194 -2.93 0.50 3.01
CA PRO A 194 -1.91 0.15 3.99
C PRO A 194 -1.57 1.30 4.93
N GLU A 195 -1.16 0.98 6.16
CA GLU A 195 -1.20 1.91 7.29
C GLU A 195 -0.38 3.21 7.13
N ASP A 196 0.71 3.12 6.38
CA ASP A 196 1.63 4.23 6.13
C ASP A 196 1.64 4.68 4.66
N SER A 197 0.77 4.13 3.81
CA SER A 197 0.68 4.54 2.41
C SER A 197 -0.08 5.85 2.25
N ARG A 198 0.39 6.70 1.34
CA ARG A 198 -0.33 7.91 0.92
C ARG A 198 -1.70 7.56 0.34
N ALA A 199 -2.67 8.44 0.56
CA ALA A 199 -4.03 8.27 0.05
C ALA A 199 -4.64 9.64 -0.29
N PRO A 200 -5.46 9.73 -1.35
CA PRO A 200 -6.22 10.94 -1.63
C PRO A 200 -7.28 11.16 -0.57
N LEU A 201 -7.62 12.43 -0.31
CA LEU A 201 -8.65 12.81 0.65
C LEU A 201 -10.00 12.14 0.35
N TYR A 202 -10.30 11.89 -0.93
CA TYR A 202 -11.51 11.18 -1.34
C TYR A 202 -11.57 9.74 -0.79
N TYR A 203 -10.43 9.03 -0.72
CA TYR A 203 -10.37 7.70 -0.14
C TYR A 203 -10.50 7.73 1.39
N VAL A 204 -9.86 8.72 2.04
CA VAL A 204 -9.99 8.91 3.49
C VAL A 204 -11.44 9.22 3.87
N LEU A 205 -12.14 10.04 3.08
CA LEU A 205 -13.57 10.31 3.25
C LEU A 205 -14.42 9.04 3.09
N GLN A 206 -14.16 8.23 2.05
CA GLN A 206 -14.85 6.95 1.86
C GLN A 206 -14.62 6.00 3.04
N GLN A 207 -13.39 5.91 3.55
CA GLN A 207 -13.06 5.10 4.73
C GLN A 207 -13.77 5.59 5.99
N MET A 208 -13.83 6.91 6.20
CA MET A 208 -14.55 7.52 7.32
C MET A 208 -16.06 7.21 7.26
N LEU A 209 -16.66 7.29 6.08
CA LEU A 209 -18.06 6.90 5.85
C LEU A 209 -18.24 5.40 6.16
N LEU A 210 -17.42 4.54 5.55
CA LEU A 210 -17.47 3.09 5.71
C LEU A 210 -17.47 2.66 7.19
N GLN A 211 -16.62 3.28 8.00
CA GLN A 211 -16.50 2.97 9.43
C GLN A 211 -17.67 3.52 10.26
N SER A 212 -18.24 4.67 9.87
CA SER A 212 -19.23 5.39 10.67
C SER A 212 -20.67 5.01 10.35
N VAL A 213 -20.98 4.54 9.15
CA VAL A 213 -22.37 4.29 8.75
C VAL A 213 -22.98 3.02 9.34
N THR A 214 -22.17 2.17 9.99
CA THR A 214 -22.61 0.91 10.62
C THR A 214 -23.59 1.14 11.78
N ARG A 215 -23.56 2.32 12.41
CA ARG A 215 -24.49 2.71 13.49
C ARG A 215 -25.21 4.00 13.10
N ALA A 216 -26.54 4.00 13.18
CA ALA A 216 -27.36 5.15 12.80
C ALA A 216 -26.97 6.45 13.54
N SER A 217 -26.64 6.37 14.83
CA SER A 217 -26.20 7.53 15.61
C SER A 217 -24.83 8.06 15.18
N ALA A 218 -23.87 7.18 14.84
CA ALA A 218 -22.57 7.56 14.33
C ALA A 218 -22.68 8.17 12.93
N ARG A 219 -23.44 7.53 12.04
CA ARG A 219 -23.79 8.04 10.70
C ARG A 219 -24.37 9.46 10.77
N ASN A 220 -25.40 9.67 11.58
CA ASN A 220 -26.09 10.96 11.66
C ASN A 220 -25.18 12.06 12.21
N ARG A 221 -24.32 11.73 13.19
CA ARG A 221 -23.30 12.67 13.69
C ARG A 221 -22.27 13.02 12.62
N LEU A 222 -21.76 12.02 11.89
CA LEU A 222 -20.81 12.22 10.81
C LEU A 222 -21.40 13.09 9.70
N VAL A 223 -22.58 12.74 9.19
CA VAL A 223 -23.24 13.50 8.12
C VAL A 223 -23.53 14.94 8.55
N LYS A 224 -23.93 15.16 9.81
CA LYS A 224 -24.10 16.50 10.37
C LYS A 224 -22.79 17.28 10.40
N ALA A 225 -21.66 16.65 10.77
CA ALA A 225 -20.36 17.29 10.79
C ALA A 225 -19.87 17.64 9.37
N LEU A 226 -19.95 16.69 8.44
CA LEU A 226 -19.61 16.89 7.03
C LEU A 226 -20.46 17.99 6.38
N ASN A 227 -21.76 18.03 6.65
CA ASN A 227 -22.62 19.07 6.06
C ASN A 227 -22.33 20.49 6.57
N ARG A 228 -21.50 20.69 7.61
CA ARG A 228 -21.05 22.04 7.99
C ARG A 228 -20.06 22.63 6.99
N VAL A 229 -19.26 21.78 6.34
CA VAL A 229 -18.27 22.21 5.34
C VAL A 229 -18.85 22.34 3.93
N GLN A 230 -20.12 21.94 3.73
CA GLN A 230 -20.79 21.95 2.43
C GLN A 230 -21.90 23.03 2.41
N PRO A 231 -21.72 24.15 1.67
CA PRO A 231 -22.72 25.21 1.62
C PRO A 231 -23.98 24.85 0.81
N SER A 232 -23.90 23.91 -0.13
CA SER A 232 -25.05 23.54 -0.97
C SER A 232 -26.01 22.60 -0.24
N TYR A 233 -27.27 23.03 -0.08
CA TYR A 233 -28.33 22.22 0.50
C TYR A 233 -28.58 20.93 -0.30
N GLU A 234 -28.58 21.00 -1.63
CA GLU A 234 -28.75 19.84 -2.51
C GLU A 234 -27.63 18.81 -2.27
N ARG A 235 -26.38 19.27 -2.18
CA ARG A 235 -25.25 18.37 -1.85
C ARG A 235 -25.38 17.78 -0.45
N CYS A 236 -25.83 18.56 0.52
CA CYS A 236 -26.08 18.07 1.87
C CYS A 236 -27.15 16.96 1.92
N LEU A 237 -28.20 17.06 1.10
CA LEU A 237 -29.19 16.00 0.91
C LEU A 237 -28.59 14.79 0.21
N GLY A 238 -27.81 15.01 -0.85
CA GLY A 238 -27.09 13.95 -1.57
C GLY A 238 -26.20 13.11 -0.65
N LEU A 239 -25.43 13.75 0.25
CA LEU A 239 -24.60 13.04 1.23
C LEU A 239 -25.44 12.20 2.20
N ARG A 240 -26.59 12.71 2.65
CA ARG A 240 -27.51 11.93 3.52
C ARG A 240 -27.97 10.67 2.79
N PHE A 241 -28.42 10.80 1.55
CA PHE A 241 -28.83 9.65 0.73
C PHE A 241 -27.68 8.67 0.50
N ALA A 242 -26.47 9.16 0.22
CA ALA A 242 -25.28 8.33 0.05
C ALA A 242 -24.97 7.54 1.32
N ALA A 243 -24.99 8.18 2.50
CA ALA A 243 -24.69 7.54 3.77
C ALA A 243 -25.75 6.49 4.17
N GLU A 244 -27.03 6.76 3.92
CA GLU A 244 -28.11 5.77 4.11
C GLU A 244 -27.92 4.57 3.18
N ARG A 245 -27.67 4.82 1.88
CA ARG A 245 -27.44 3.77 0.89
C ARG A 245 -26.25 2.89 1.26
N LEU A 246 -25.13 3.49 1.64
CA LEU A 246 -23.95 2.74 2.10
C LEU A 246 -24.28 1.86 3.31
N SER A 247 -25.06 2.37 4.27
CA SER A 247 -25.48 1.59 5.44
C SER A 247 -26.35 0.38 5.09
N VAL A 248 -27.13 0.44 4.01
CA VAL A 248 -27.92 -0.68 3.50
C VAL A 248 -27.01 -1.68 2.79
N LEU A 249 -26.13 -1.21 1.88
CA LEU A 249 -25.22 -2.05 1.11
C LEU A 249 -24.28 -2.87 2.00
N LEU A 250 -23.83 -2.29 3.12
CA LEU A 250 -22.95 -3.00 4.07
C LEU A 250 -23.59 -4.20 4.74
N LYS A 251 -24.92 -4.30 4.79
CA LYS A 251 -25.62 -5.45 5.39
C LYS A 251 -25.50 -6.72 4.54
N THR A 252 -25.21 -6.57 3.26
CA THR A 252 -25.17 -7.67 2.28
C THR A 252 -23.80 -7.82 1.62
N SER A 253 -22.79 -7.09 2.09
CA SER A 253 -21.45 -7.09 1.48
C SER A 253 -20.52 -8.04 2.22
N ASP A 254 -20.01 -9.06 1.53
CA ASP A 254 -19.03 -10.02 2.09
C ASP A 254 -17.68 -9.34 2.41
N TYR A 255 -17.36 -8.28 1.67
CA TYR A 255 -16.24 -7.41 1.95
C TYR A 255 -16.71 -5.95 1.97
N PRO A 256 -16.58 -5.21 3.09
CA PRO A 256 -17.18 -3.88 3.25
C PRO A 256 -16.86 -2.89 2.13
N TYR A 257 -15.65 -2.93 1.58
CA TYR A 257 -15.25 -2.00 0.52
C TYR A 257 -15.96 -2.26 -0.82
N HIS A 258 -16.58 -3.43 -1.04
CA HIS A 258 -17.43 -3.64 -2.23
C HIS A 258 -18.67 -2.74 -2.21
N ALA A 259 -19.17 -2.37 -1.03
CA ALA A 259 -20.29 -1.44 -0.92
C ALA A 259 -19.96 -0.03 -1.46
N LEU A 260 -18.66 0.31 -1.52
CA LEU A 260 -18.20 1.58 -2.07
C LEU A 260 -18.21 1.60 -3.61
N ASP A 261 -18.30 0.45 -4.28
CA ASP A 261 -18.35 0.37 -5.76
C ASP A 261 -19.73 0.76 -6.34
N ASP A 262 -20.70 1.04 -5.47
CA ASP A 262 -22.05 1.37 -5.90
C ASP A 262 -22.14 2.73 -6.63
N GLU A 263 -22.71 2.71 -7.83
CA GLU A 263 -22.74 3.87 -8.72
C GLU A 263 -23.51 5.07 -8.14
N LEU A 264 -24.65 4.82 -7.49
CA LEU A 264 -25.48 5.88 -6.91
C LEU A 264 -24.80 6.50 -5.69
N PHE A 265 -24.19 5.68 -4.83
CA PHE A 265 -23.35 6.15 -3.73
C PHE A 265 -22.20 7.01 -4.24
N GLN A 266 -21.44 6.50 -5.22
CA GLN A 266 -20.28 7.20 -5.78
C GLN A 266 -20.67 8.50 -6.48
N ARG A 267 -21.77 8.52 -7.23
CA ARG A 267 -22.28 9.73 -7.87
C ARG A 267 -22.58 10.82 -6.83
N GLN A 268 -23.35 10.49 -5.80
CA GLN A 268 -23.72 11.45 -4.75
C GLN A 268 -22.50 11.92 -3.96
N LEU A 269 -21.60 11.00 -3.59
CA LEU A 269 -20.40 11.34 -2.83
C LEU A 269 -19.43 12.20 -3.67
N ARG A 270 -19.23 11.88 -4.95
CA ARG A 270 -18.40 12.70 -5.86
C ARG A 270 -18.96 14.10 -6.00
N CYS A 271 -20.26 14.24 -6.28
CA CYS A 271 -20.92 15.55 -6.38
C CYS A 271 -20.78 16.35 -5.07
N TRP A 272 -20.90 15.69 -3.92
CA TRP A 272 -20.68 16.33 -2.63
C TRP A 272 -19.24 16.81 -2.45
N PHE A 273 -18.26 15.99 -2.85
CA PHE A 273 -16.83 16.24 -2.64
C PHE A 273 -16.27 17.34 -3.54
N VAL A 274 -16.62 17.32 -4.84
CA VAL A 274 -16.07 18.29 -5.82
C VAL A 274 -16.60 19.71 -5.61
N ASP A 275 -17.78 19.85 -5.01
CA ASP A 275 -18.43 21.14 -4.76
C ASP A 275 -18.03 21.76 -3.40
N ILE A 276 -17.08 21.16 -2.68
CA ILE A 276 -16.58 21.73 -1.42
C ILE A 276 -15.70 22.95 -1.74
N PRO A 277 -15.98 24.12 -1.13
CA PRO A 277 -15.10 25.27 -1.27
C PRO A 277 -13.68 24.96 -0.82
N ARG A 278 -12.67 25.41 -1.58
CA ARG A 278 -11.25 25.20 -1.23
C ARG A 278 -10.91 25.71 0.18
N THR A 279 -11.58 26.78 0.63
CA THR A 279 -11.44 27.35 1.98
C THR A 279 -11.88 26.42 3.09
N HIS A 280 -12.73 25.41 2.82
CA HIS A 280 -13.22 24.45 3.80
C HIS A 280 -12.43 23.13 3.79
N VAL A 281 -11.48 22.94 2.86
CA VAL A 281 -10.65 21.72 2.80
C VAL A 281 -9.84 21.49 4.09
N PRO A 282 -9.24 22.51 4.74
CA PRO A 282 -8.57 22.31 6.04
C PRO A 282 -9.52 21.77 7.13
N GLU A 283 -10.76 22.24 7.17
CA GLU A 283 -11.76 21.74 8.12
C GLU A 283 -12.15 20.28 7.80
N LEU A 284 -12.30 19.94 6.52
CA LEU A 284 -12.55 18.55 6.10
C LEU A 284 -11.38 17.62 6.47
N LEU A 285 -10.14 18.06 6.27
CA LEU A 285 -8.95 17.33 6.71
C LEU A 285 -8.96 17.11 8.23
N GLY A 286 -9.35 18.14 9.00
CA GLY A 286 -9.55 18.04 10.45
C GLY A 286 -10.59 16.99 10.85
N LEU A 287 -11.74 16.95 10.17
CA LEU A 287 -12.76 15.91 10.39
C LEU A 287 -12.24 14.50 10.06
N CYS A 288 -11.37 14.39 9.05
CA CYS A 288 -10.79 13.12 8.61
C CYS A 288 -9.56 12.68 9.42
N ALA A 289 -9.08 13.46 10.40
CA ALA A 289 -7.82 13.22 11.09
C ALA A 289 -7.74 11.83 11.74
N SER A 290 -8.79 11.41 12.45
CA SER A 290 -8.89 10.08 13.08
C SER A 290 -9.03 8.92 12.08
N HIS A 291 -9.20 9.22 10.80
CA HIS A 291 -9.41 8.23 9.73
C HIS A 291 -8.24 8.16 8.74
N GLY A 292 -7.14 8.86 9.02
CA GLY A 292 -5.93 8.79 8.20
C GLY A 292 -5.68 10.01 7.32
N ALA A 293 -6.22 11.19 7.65
CA ALA A 293 -5.94 12.41 6.89
C ALA A 293 -4.44 12.77 6.82
N TYR A 294 -3.62 12.31 7.79
CA TYR A 294 -2.16 12.45 7.74
C TYR A 294 -1.53 11.83 6.47
N ARG A 295 -2.24 10.95 5.76
CA ARG A 295 -1.82 10.31 4.50
C ARG A 295 -2.03 11.19 3.26
N CYS A 296 -2.76 12.30 3.40
CA CYS A 296 -3.09 13.22 2.32
C CYS A 296 -1.94 14.20 2.04
N GLU A 297 -0.72 13.69 1.93
CA GLU A 297 0.45 14.52 1.62
C GLU A 297 0.42 14.96 0.15
N PRO A 298 0.65 16.24 -0.17
CA PRO A 298 0.55 16.75 -1.54
C PRO A 298 1.68 16.24 -2.44
N THR A 299 2.87 16.00 -1.87
CA THR A 299 4.05 15.55 -2.61
C THR A 299 4.47 14.14 -2.17
N LEU A 300 5.22 13.45 -3.02
CA LEU A 300 5.85 12.19 -2.64
C LEU A 300 6.86 12.42 -1.50
N PRO A 301 7.00 11.48 -0.54
CA PRO A 301 7.94 11.67 0.57
C PRO A 301 9.38 11.69 0.07
N ALA A 302 10.20 12.60 0.60
CA ALA A 302 11.62 12.69 0.23
C ALA A 302 12.38 11.37 0.44
N ALA A 303 11.97 10.58 1.45
CA ALA A 303 12.52 9.25 1.74
C ALA A 303 12.35 8.24 0.60
N TRP A 304 11.43 8.47 -0.34
CA TRP A 304 11.31 7.63 -1.53
C TRP A 304 12.43 7.92 -2.55
N SER A 305 13.17 9.01 -2.38
CA SER A 305 14.30 9.43 -3.23
C SER A 305 13.93 9.47 -4.71
N VAL A 306 12.76 10.05 -5.04
CA VAL A 306 12.21 10.06 -6.40
C VAL A 306 13.18 10.70 -7.41
N GLU A 307 13.89 11.76 -7.01
CA GLU A 307 14.90 12.44 -7.85
C GLU A 307 16.00 11.49 -8.33
N THR A 308 16.47 10.59 -7.46
CA THR A 308 17.48 9.59 -7.79
C THR A 308 16.86 8.26 -8.25
N HIS A 309 15.55 8.25 -8.49
CA HIS A 309 14.77 7.05 -8.75
C HIS A 309 15.05 5.99 -7.69
N GLY A 310 15.08 6.34 -6.40
CA GLY A 310 15.32 5.38 -5.33
C GLY A 310 16.66 4.66 -5.40
N ARG A 311 17.63 5.20 -6.14
CA ARG A 311 18.99 4.67 -6.29
C ARG A 311 19.98 5.58 -5.58
N PHE A 312 21.11 5.00 -5.20
CA PHE A 312 22.29 5.75 -4.77
C PHE A 312 23.17 6.09 -5.97
#